data_AF-A0A4R9ABR7-F1
#
_entry.id   AF-A0A4R9ABR7-F1
#
_cell.length_a   1.000
_cell.length_b   1.000
_cell.length_c   1.000
_cell.angle_alpha   90.00
_cell.angle_beta   90.00
_cell.angle_gamma   90.00
#
_symmetry.space_group_name_H-M   'P 1'
#
loop_
_entity.id
_entity.type
_entity.pdbx_description
1 polymer ?
#
loop_
_entity_poly.entity_id
_entity_poly.type
_entity_poly.pdbx_seq_one_letter_code
_entity_poly.pdbx_strand_id
1 'polypeptide(L)'
;MISASDVASTLERAAEELLDDGRQHSDARTRSRQPAEPRDASAHGSVDEPTEHKMDMDMPMPGGIPLADGAPDRDGLEMDVLHVPLGPALPHWPAGLVVRCVLHGDVIVSAEAEVLPAAAQPSGDGPVGGDSRRSADDERRLAVIRCSDAAVQVLALAGWSFAADRARRIRDAVASGMALVDAAADLDQLAQSVGRSWALRWTLKGITVGDARAHAQDGMGPRESATVRGRLISWLDEARRIARDDTAPRDDTAEGAYELQDALALQRSQLSEIPRLLNGRDVATARLIVAALAIETTPSPRFRSRAHE
;
A
#
# COMPACT_ATOMS: atom_id res chain seq x y z
N MET A 1 -6.01 21.29 25.45
CA MET A 1 -5.07 21.38 24.32
C MET A 1 -4.20 20.14 24.38
N ILE A 2 -4.25 19.29 23.37
CA ILE A 2 -3.33 18.15 23.23
C ILE A 2 -2.01 18.75 22.76
N SER A 3 -0.92 18.54 23.50
CA SER A 3 0.41 19.01 23.11
C SER A 3 0.99 18.13 22.00
N ALA A 4 1.92 18.65 21.18
CA ALA A 4 2.61 17.84 20.18
C ALA A 4 3.34 16.62 20.79
N SER A 5 3.81 16.75 22.04
CA SER A 5 4.40 15.64 22.80
C SER A 5 3.36 14.59 23.21
N ASP A 6 2.11 15.01 23.44
CA ASP A 6 1.02 14.10 23.80
C ASP A 6 0.58 13.31 22.55
N VAL A 7 0.57 13.95 21.39
CA VAL A 7 0.33 13.28 20.10
C VAL A 7 1.44 12.27 19.81
N ALA A 8 2.71 12.68 19.93
CA ALA A 8 3.85 11.81 19.66
C ALA A 8 3.87 10.56 20.56
N SER A 9 3.70 10.75 21.88
CA SER A 9 3.64 9.63 22.83
C SER A 9 2.43 8.71 22.60
N THR A 10 1.30 9.26 22.19
CA THR A 10 0.11 8.45 21.84
C THR A 10 0.36 7.63 20.58
N LEU A 11 1.00 8.21 19.55
CA LEU A 11 1.35 7.50 18.32
C LEU A 11 2.41 6.42 18.57
N GLU A 12 3.40 6.70 19.41
CA GLU A 12 4.44 5.73 19.78
C GLU A 12 3.85 4.53 20.52
N ARG A 13 2.99 4.78 21.52
CA ARG A 13 2.26 3.70 22.22
C ARG A 13 1.37 2.91 21.26
N ALA A 14 0.65 3.57 20.35
CA ALA A 14 -0.18 2.88 19.37
C ALA A 14 0.67 2.02 18.41
N ALA A 15 1.86 2.50 18.01
CA ALA A 15 2.80 1.74 17.20
C ALA A 15 3.35 0.52 17.96
N GLU A 16 3.71 0.67 19.24
CA GLU A 16 4.13 -0.45 20.09
C GLU A 16 3.04 -1.52 20.22
N GLU A 17 1.79 -1.11 20.47
CA GLU A 17 0.64 -2.03 20.55
C GLU A 17 0.37 -2.74 19.22
N LEU A 18 0.54 -2.05 18.08
CA LEU A 18 0.35 -2.62 16.74
C LEU A 18 1.52 -3.49 16.26
N LEU A 19 2.71 -3.36 16.85
CA LEU A 19 3.89 -4.18 16.53
C LEU A 19 4.09 -5.34 17.51
N ASP A 20 3.29 -5.43 18.58
CA ASP A 20 3.33 -6.55 19.53
C ASP A 20 2.64 -7.80 18.94
N ASP A 21 3.39 -8.51 18.08
CA ASP A 21 2.96 -9.76 17.47
C ASP A 21 2.49 -10.77 18.53
N GLY A 22 3.18 -10.87 19.67
CA GLY A 22 2.87 -11.85 20.71
C GLY A 22 1.48 -11.65 21.29
N ARG A 23 1.14 -10.39 21.59
CA ARG A 23 -0.19 -10.02 22.08
C ARG A 23 -1.26 -10.22 21.02
N GLN A 24 -0.98 -9.93 19.75
CA GLN A 24 -1.92 -10.17 18.65
C GLN A 24 -2.22 -11.66 18.45
N HIS A 25 -1.20 -12.52 18.49
CA HIS A 25 -1.39 -13.97 18.40
C HIS A 25 -2.18 -14.51 19.60
N SER A 26 -1.95 -13.98 20.81
CA SER A 26 -2.70 -14.35 22.01
C SER A 26 -4.16 -13.93 21.93
N ASP A 27 -4.43 -12.69 21.48
CA ASP A 27 -5.78 -12.17 21.29
C ASP A 27 -6.54 -12.97 20.22
N ALA A 28 -5.90 -13.24 19.08
CA ALA A 28 -6.49 -14.07 18.02
C ALA A 28 -6.87 -15.47 18.53
N ARG A 29 -5.97 -16.14 19.27
CA ARG A 29 -6.27 -17.43 19.92
C ARG A 29 -7.40 -17.34 20.93
N THR A 30 -7.59 -16.20 21.59
CA THR A 30 -8.65 -15.99 22.58
C THR A 30 -10.00 -15.80 21.88
N ARG A 31 -10.05 -15.01 20.79
CA ARG A 31 -11.23 -14.86 19.94
C ARG A 31 -11.64 -16.17 19.27
N SER A 32 -10.69 -16.97 18.82
CA SER A 32 -10.94 -18.32 18.30
C SER A 32 -11.48 -19.30 19.36
N ARG A 33 -11.48 -18.93 20.64
CA ARG A 33 -12.06 -19.77 21.71
C ARG A 33 -13.41 -19.25 22.21
N GLN A 34 -13.85 -18.08 21.74
CA GLN A 34 -15.15 -17.52 22.08
C GLN A 34 -16.18 -17.92 21.01
N PRO A 35 -17.30 -18.52 21.39
CA PRO A 35 -18.40 -18.76 20.48
C PRO A 35 -18.88 -17.46 19.84
N ALA A 36 -19.08 -17.44 18.53
CA ALA A 36 -19.73 -16.31 17.88
C ALA A 36 -21.16 -16.20 18.40
N GLU A 37 -21.53 -15.07 18.98
CA GLU A 37 -22.92 -14.81 19.31
C GLU A 37 -23.75 -14.76 18.02
N PRO A 38 -24.90 -15.45 17.96
CA PRO A 38 -25.73 -15.48 16.77
C PRO A 38 -26.25 -14.07 16.49
N ARG A 39 -25.86 -13.52 15.34
CA ARG A 39 -26.49 -12.31 14.80
C ARG A 39 -27.83 -12.70 14.19
N ASP A 40 -28.92 -12.15 14.72
CA ASP A 40 -30.27 -12.27 14.19
C ASP A 40 -30.33 -11.80 12.72
N ALA A 41 -30.29 -12.75 11.80
CA ALA A 41 -30.68 -12.55 10.40
C ALA A 41 -32.18 -12.86 10.27
N SER A 42 -33.02 -11.90 10.67
CA SER A 42 -34.47 -12.00 10.46
C SER A 42 -34.85 -11.58 9.04
N ALA A 43 -35.62 -12.47 8.41
CA ALA A 43 -36.55 -12.30 7.29
C ALA A 43 -35.97 -12.23 5.86
N HIS A 44 -36.22 -13.28 5.05
CA HIS A 44 -37.15 -13.23 3.92
C HIS A 44 -37.36 -14.61 3.27
N GLY A 45 -38.63 -15.01 3.12
CA GLY A 45 -39.13 -15.71 1.92
C GLY A 45 -39.23 -17.23 1.96
N SER A 46 -40.35 -17.74 2.47
CA SER A 46 -40.87 -19.10 2.34
C SER A 46 -41.05 -19.57 0.89
N VAL A 47 -40.58 -20.78 0.56
CA VAL A 47 -41.22 -21.68 -0.43
C VAL A 47 -41.00 -23.14 0.04
N ASP A 48 -42.11 -23.84 0.28
CA ASP A 48 -42.20 -25.27 0.58
C ASP A 48 -41.78 -26.14 -0.61
N GLU A 49 -41.02 -27.22 -0.36
CA GLU A 49 -41.34 -28.58 -0.83
C GLU A 49 -40.56 -29.65 -0.04
N PRO A 50 -41.13 -30.86 0.17
CA PRO A 50 -40.60 -31.85 1.11
C PRO A 50 -39.76 -32.93 0.40
N THR A 51 -38.73 -33.47 1.06
CA THR A 51 -38.58 -34.92 1.34
C THR A 51 -37.18 -35.32 1.84
N GLU A 52 -37.21 -36.28 2.77
CA GLU A 52 -36.17 -37.25 3.15
C GLU A 52 -35.18 -36.88 4.27
N HIS A 53 -35.53 -37.41 5.44
CA HIS A 53 -34.77 -37.48 6.67
C HIS A 53 -33.39 -38.15 6.51
N LYS A 54 -32.33 -37.45 6.91
CA LYS A 54 -31.12 -38.09 7.46
C LYS A 54 -30.55 -37.24 8.60
N MET A 55 -30.95 -37.64 9.81
CA MET A 55 -30.28 -37.48 11.11
C MET A 55 -29.18 -36.41 11.17
N ASP A 56 -29.61 -35.21 11.53
CA ASP A 56 -28.76 -34.12 12.01
C ASP A 56 -28.09 -34.56 13.32
N MET A 57 -26.84 -35.00 13.23
CA MET A 57 -26.00 -35.20 14.40
C MET A 57 -25.43 -33.84 14.76
N ASP A 58 -26.21 -33.13 15.57
CA ASP A 58 -25.85 -31.88 16.25
C ASP A 58 -24.67 -32.15 17.19
N MET A 59 -23.47 -32.27 16.60
CA MET A 59 -22.21 -32.36 17.32
C MET A 59 -21.83 -30.95 17.75
N PRO A 60 -21.69 -30.67 19.06
CA PRO A 60 -21.27 -29.35 19.52
C PRO A 60 -19.89 -29.02 18.94
N MET A 61 -19.87 -28.03 18.06
CA MET A 61 -18.69 -27.55 17.37
C MET A 61 -17.61 -27.16 18.39
N PRO A 62 -16.36 -27.66 18.28
CA PRO A 62 -15.29 -27.26 19.18
C PRO A 62 -15.02 -25.75 19.08
N GLY A 63 -15.42 -24.99 20.10
CA GLY A 63 -15.04 -23.58 20.26
C GLY A 63 -16.02 -22.54 19.69
N GLY A 64 -17.15 -22.94 19.10
CA GLY A 64 -18.22 -22.02 18.68
C GLY A 64 -17.83 -20.97 17.64
N ILE A 65 -16.68 -21.10 16.98
CA ILE A 65 -16.37 -20.32 15.78
C ILE A 65 -17.17 -20.95 14.63
N PRO A 66 -17.97 -20.19 13.87
CA PRO A 66 -18.46 -20.68 12.59
C PRO A 66 -17.25 -21.04 11.72
N LEU A 67 -17.21 -22.28 11.23
CA LEU A 67 -16.25 -22.67 10.22
C LEU A 67 -16.39 -21.72 9.03
N ALA A 68 -15.29 -21.50 8.33
CA ALA A 68 -15.31 -20.80 7.06
C ALA A 68 -16.31 -21.48 6.10
N ASP A 69 -17.17 -20.71 5.43
CA ASP A 69 -18.06 -21.27 4.39
C ASP A 69 -17.22 -21.89 3.27
N GLY A 70 -17.53 -23.11 2.83
CA GLY A 70 -16.84 -23.74 1.72
C GLY A 70 -17.13 -23.07 0.38
N ALA A 71 -16.10 -22.91 -0.46
CA ALA A 71 -16.26 -22.54 -1.86
C ALA A 71 -16.56 -23.78 -2.74
N PRO A 72 -17.25 -23.63 -3.90
CA PRO A 72 -17.53 -24.74 -4.79
C PRO A 72 -16.27 -25.49 -5.22
N ASP A 73 -16.40 -26.81 -5.17
CA ASP A 73 -15.37 -27.82 -5.34
C ASP A 73 -14.63 -27.74 -6.69
N ARG A 74 -13.28 -27.63 -6.67
CA ARG A 74 -12.42 -27.70 -7.86
C ARG A 74 -11.62 -29.00 -7.96
N ASP A 75 -11.42 -29.73 -6.87
CA ASP A 75 -10.47 -30.86 -6.76
C ASP A 75 -10.84 -31.94 -5.70
N GLY A 76 -12.04 -31.89 -5.14
CA GLY A 76 -12.60 -32.80 -4.15
C GLY A 76 -12.37 -32.42 -2.70
N LEU A 77 -11.84 -31.23 -2.40
CA LEU A 77 -11.55 -30.74 -1.04
C LEU A 77 -12.16 -29.36 -0.82
N GLU A 78 -13.11 -29.28 0.13
CA GLU A 78 -13.65 -28.02 0.64
C GLU A 78 -12.52 -27.24 1.33
N MET A 79 -12.20 -26.05 0.81
CA MET A 79 -11.09 -25.24 1.31
C MET A 79 -11.64 -24.09 2.16
N ASP A 80 -11.05 -23.88 3.33
CA ASP A 80 -11.45 -22.82 4.26
C ASP A 80 -11.39 -21.44 3.58
N VAL A 81 -12.53 -20.75 3.54
CA VAL A 81 -12.67 -19.36 3.10
C VAL A 81 -12.47 -18.37 4.24
N LEU A 82 -11.39 -17.60 4.18
CA LEU A 82 -11.08 -16.59 5.20
C LEU A 82 -11.29 -15.17 4.67
N HIS A 83 -12.13 -14.38 5.36
CA HIS A 83 -12.31 -12.96 5.09
C HIS A 83 -11.31 -12.15 5.93
N VAL A 84 -10.33 -11.50 5.30
CA VAL A 84 -9.27 -10.73 5.99
C VAL A 84 -9.13 -9.34 5.41
N PRO A 85 -9.24 -8.27 6.22
CA PRO A 85 -8.80 -6.94 5.81
C PRO A 85 -7.27 -6.84 5.90
N LEU A 86 -6.63 -6.40 4.81
CA LEU A 86 -5.22 -6.03 4.75
C LEU A 86 -5.07 -4.51 4.85
N GLY A 87 -4.21 -4.02 5.75
CA GLY A 87 -3.93 -2.60 5.98
C GLY A 87 -4.57 -2.05 7.26
N PRO A 88 -4.50 -0.75 7.57
CA PRO A 88 -3.46 0.22 7.22
C PRO A 88 -2.18 0.07 8.09
N ALA A 89 -2.23 -0.75 9.15
CA ALA A 89 -1.13 -0.94 10.09
C ALA A 89 -0.09 -1.99 9.65
N LEU A 90 -0.30 -2.64 8.51
CA LEU A 90 0.64 -3.65 8.01
C LEU A 90 2.00 -3.02 7.69
N PRO A 91 3.12 -3.67 8.05
CA PRO A 91 4.45 -3.16 7.70
C PRO A 91 4.60 -2.97 6.19
N HIS A 92 5.14 -1.80 5.80
CA HIS A 92 5.35 -1.42 4.40
C HIS A 92 4.07 -1.38 3.56
N TRP A 93 2.93 -1.05 4.19
CA TRP A 93 1.65 -0.85 3.53
C TRP A 93 1.30 0.64 3.44
N PRO A 94 0.62 1.10 2.36
CA PRO A 94 0.18 2.48 2.27
C PRO A 94 -0.76 2.85 3.43
N ALA A 95 -0.43 3.91 4.16
CA ALA A 95 -1.24 4.37 5.28
C ALA A 95 -2.70 4.60 4.82
N GLY A 96 -3.71 4.23 5.60
CA GLY A 96 -5.10 4.47 5.20
C GLY A 96 -5.65 3.68 4.00
N LEU A 97 -4.86 2.83 3.32
CA LEU A 97 -5.39 1.84 2.38
C LEU A 97 -5.85 0.60 3.15
N VAL A 98 -7.07 0.14 2.88
CA VAL A 98 -7.58 -1.16 3.34
C VAL A 98 -7.98 -1.97 2.12
N VAL A 99 -7.54 -3.22 2.05
CA VAL A 99 -8.00 -4.17 1.03
C VAL A 99 -8.71 -5.32 1.74
N ARG A 100 -10.02 -5.46 1.53
CA ARG A 100 -10.81 -6.58 2.05
C ARG A 100 -10.62 -7.76 1.11
N CYS A 101 -9.99 -8.81 1.61
CA CYS A 101 -9.70 -10.01 0.84
C CYS A 101 -10.58 -11.18 1.29
N VAL A 102 -10.92 -12.02 0.32
CA VAL A 102 -11.36 -13.40 0.53
C VAL A 102 -10.20 -14.30 0.15
N LEU A 103 -9.73 -15.12 1.10
CA LEU A 103 -8.58 -16.00 0.94
C LEU A 103 -9.03 -17.47 0.96
N HIS A 104 -8.44 -18.28 0.07
CA HIS A 104 -8.41 -19.73 0.23
C HIS A 104 -6.96 -20.13 0.51
N GLY A 105 -6.66 -20.54 1.74
CA GLY A 105 -5.26 -20.68 2.18
C GLY A 105 -4.52 -19.34 2.10
N ASP A 106 -3.45 -19.26 1.32
CA ASP A 106 -2.67 -18.03 1.08
C ASP A 106 -3.09 -17.27 -0.17
N VAL A 107 -4.00 -17.82 -0.98
CA VAL A 107 -4.42 -17.25 -2.28
C VAL A 107 -5.63 -16.34 -2.11
N ILE A 108 -5.53 -15.12 -2.62
CA ILE A 108 -6.62 -14.16 -2.73
C ILE A 108 -7.54 -14.58 -3.89
N VAL A 109 -8.81 -14.85 -3.60
CA VAL A 109 -9.83 -15.17 -4.62
C VAL A 109 -10.72 -13.98 -4.96
N SER A 110 -10.88 -13.05 -4.02
CA SER A 110 -11.58 -11.78 -4.21
C SER A 110 -10.90 -10.70 -3.39
N ALA A 111 -10.88 -9.48 -3.90
CA ALA A 111 -10.32 -8.31 -3.22
C ALA A 111 -11.15 -7.06 -3.51
N GLU A 112 -11.38 -6.23 -2.49
CA GLU A 112 -11.99 -4.91 -2.60
C GLU A 112 -11.09 -3.88 -1.92
N ALA A 113 -10.77 -2.78 -2.61
CA ALA A 113 -9.87 -1.75 -2.10
C ALA A 113 -10.64 -0.49 -1.67
N GLU A 114 -10.32 0.02 -0.48
CA GLU A 114 -10.94 1.18 0.15
C GLU A 114 -9.84 2.10 0.72
N VAL A 115 -9.95 3.41 0.47
CA VAL A 115 -9.10 4.42 1.15
C VAL A 115 -9.90 5.04 2.28
N LEU A 116 -9.37 4.96 3.49
CA LEU A 116 -10.05 5.45 4.69
C LEU A 116 -10.25 6.98 4.64
N PRO A 117 -11.42 7.50 5.06
CA PRO A 117 -11.74 8.93 4.95
C PRO A 117 -10.75 9.89 5.61
N ALA A 118 -10.13 9.49 6.73
CA ALA A 118 -9.13 10.29 7.42
C ALA A 118 -7.85 10.51 6.59
N ALA A 119 -7.56 9.61 5.64
CA ALA A 119 -6.47 9.77 4.69
C ALA A 119 -6.90 10.66 3.49
N ALA A 120 -8.18 10.66 3.13
CA ALA A 120 -8.71 11.48 2.04
C ALA A 120 -8.96 12.96 2.41
N GLN A 121 -9.04 13.29 3.70
CA GLN A 121 -9.27 14.65 4.18
C GLN A 121 -7.95 15.44 4.14
N PRO A 122 -7.83 16.56 3.39
CA PRO A 122 -6.70 17.45 3.54
C PRO A 122 -6.58 17.82 5.01
N SER A 123 -5.46 17.48 5.65
CA SER A 123 -5.23 17.79 7.06
C SER A 123 -5.50 19.28 7.26
N GLY A 124 -6.63 19.59 7.90
CA GLY A 124 -7.06 20.94 8.24
C GLY A 124 -6.24 21.47 9.41
N ASP A 125 -4.92 21.36 9.33
CA ASP A 125 -4.08 22.19 10.19
C ASP A 125 -4.35 23.63 9.77
N GLY A 126 -4.80 24.42 10.75
CA GLY A 126 -5.00 25.86 10.61
C GLY A 126 -3.75 26.55 10.06
N PRO A 127 -3.82 27.84 9.69
CA PRO A 127 -2.73 28.51 8.99
C PRO A 127 -1.48 28.53 9.87
N VAL A 128 -0.60 27.54 9.68
CA VAL A 128 0.81 27.66 10.06
C VAL A 128 1.32 28.77 9.18
N GLY A 129 1.49 29.95 9.79
CA GLY A 129 1.95 31.15 9.11
C GLY A 129 3.25 30.85 8.38
N GLY A 130 3.21 31.01 7.06
CA GLY A 130 4.32 30.74 6.18
C GLY A 130 3.82 30.45 4.78
N ASP A 131 3.39 31.50 4.07
CA ASP A 131 3.20 31.51 2.61
C ASP A 131 4.57 31.44 1.90
N SER A 132 5.45 30.56 2.38
CA SER A 132 6.75 30.30 1.82
C SER A 132 6.53 29.37 0.64
N ARG A 133 6.49 29.92 -0.57
CA ARG A 133 6.67 29.14 -1.81
C ARG A 133 7.80 28.16 -1.55
N ARG A 134 7.49 26.85 -1.58
CA ARG A 134 8.51 25.81 -1.43
C ARG A 134 9.58 26.07 -2.46
N SER A 135 10.85 26.05 -2.05
CA SER A 135 11.94 26.21 -2.99
C SER A 135 11.94 25.04 -3.97
N ALA A 136 12.44 25.29 -5.17
CA ALA A 136 12.82 24.25 -6.13
C ALA A 136 13.62 23.10 -5.47
N ASP A 137 14.54 23.46 -4.56
CA ASP A 137 15.35 22.50 -3.81
C ASP A 137 14.52 21.64 -2.85
N ASP A 138 13.52 22.24 -2.18
CA ASP A 138 12.62 21.51 -1.28
C ASP A 138 11.78 20.48 -2.03
N GLU A 139 11.33 20.83 -3.24
CA GLU A 139 10.57 19.93 -4.09
C GLU A 139 11.42 18.75 -4.59
N ARG A 140 12.66 19.03 -5.02
CA ARG A 140 13.63 17.99 -5.40
C ARG A 140 13.93 17.04 -4.24
N ARG A 141 14.19 17.58 -3.04
CA ARG A 141 14.37 16.78 -1.82
C ARG A 141 13.17 15.90 -1.54
N LEU A 142 11.97 16.46 -1.61
CA LEU A 142 10.75 15.70 -1.37
C LEU A 142 10.56 14.59 -2.41
N ALA A 143 10.88 14.83 -3.68
CA ALA A 143 10.80 13.81 -4.72
C ALA A 143 11.81 12.67 -4.51
N VAL A 144 13.05 12.98 -4.10
CA VAL A 144 14.05 11.99 -3.70
C VAL A 144 13.56 11.17 -2.51
N ILE A 145 12.97 11.82 -1.50
CA ILE A 145 12.37 11.16 -0.33
C ILE A 145 11.26 10.20 -0.77
N ARG A 146 10.30 10.64 -1.59
CA ARG A 146 9.19 9.80 -2.08
C ARG A 146 9.67 8.58 -2.87
N CYS A 147 10.61 8.78 -3.79
CA CYS A 147 11.20 7.68 -4.55
C CYS A 147 11.94 6.69 -3.65
N SER A 148 12.64 7.20 -2.63
CA SER A 148 13.36 6.36 -1.66
C SER A 148 12.38 5.57 -0.79
N ASP A 149 11.30 6.19 -0.29
CA ASP A 149 10.28 5.53 0.50
C ASP A 149 9.58 4.41 -0.29
N ALA A 150 9.24 4.64 -1.57
CA ALA A 150 8.69 3.61 -2.45
C ALA A 150 9.67 2.44 -2.66
N ALA A 151 10.96 2.73 -2.85
CA ALA A 151 11.99 1.70 -2.95
C ALA A 151 12.15 0.90 -1.65
N VAL A 152 12.14 1.56 -0.48
CA VAL A 152 12.23 0.92 0.84
C VAL A 152 11.13 -0.13 1.01
N GLN A 153 9.88 0.19 0.64
CA GLN A 153 8.75 -0.72 0.80
C GLN A 153 8.96 -2.03 0.00
N VAL A 154 9.30 -1.92 -1.28
CA VAL A 154 9.54 -3.10 -2.14
C VAL A 154 10.76 -3.89 -1.67
N LEU A 155 11.86 -3.22 -1.33
CA LEU A 155 13.09 -3.87 -0.88
C LEU A 155 12.89 -4.64 0.43
N ALA A 156 12.15 -4.07 1.38
CA ALA A 156 11.86 -4.71 2.65
C ALA A 156 10.96 -5.94 2.46
N LEU A 157 9.89 -5.82 1.67
CA LEU A 157 8.97 -6.93 1.37
C LEU A 157 9.64 -8.05 0.57
N ALA A 158 10.62 -7.72 -0.27
CA ALA A 158 11.41 -8.70 -1.01
C ALA A 158 12.48 -9.40 -0.15
N GLY A 159 12.54 -9.12 1.16
CA GLY A 159 13.50 -9.70 2.09
C GLY A 159 14.91 -9.11 1.97
N TRP A 160 15.07 -7.95 1.32
CA TRP A 160 16.35 -7.30 1.07
C TRP A 160 16.60 -6.14 2.05
N SER A 161 16.56 -6.49 3.35
CA SER A 161 16.60 -5.54 4.48
C SER A 161 17.79 -4.59 4.44
N PHE A 162 19.00 -5.07 4.16
CA PHE A 162 20.19 -4.19 4.10
C PHE A 162 20.04 -3.06 3.06
N ALA A 163 19.49 -3.35 1.89
CA ALA A 163 19.24 -2.35 0.86
C ALA A 163 18.08 -1.41 1.24
N ALA A 164 17.04 -1.95 1.87
CA ALA A 164 15.95 -1.14 2.41
C ALA A 164 16.45 -0.17 3.49
N ASP A 165 17.31 -0.63 4.40
CA ASP A 165 17.90 0.22 5.44
C ASP A 165 18.84 1.27 4.85
N ARG A 166 19.59 0.93 3.81
CA ARG A 166 20.41 1.90 3.08
C ARG A 166 19.54 2.97 2.42
N ALA A 167 18.47 2.59 1.73
CA ALA A 167 17.53 3.52 1.13
C ALA A 167 16.88 4.43 2.18
N ARG A 168 16.51 3.88 3.35
CA ARG A 168 15.97 4.64 4.48
C ARG A 168 16.98 5.64 5.04
N ARG A 169 18.25 5.25 5.20
CA ARG A 169 19.30 6.17 5.66
C ARG A 169 19.52 7.34 4.68
N ILE A 170 19.51 7.08 3.38
CA ILE A 170 19.60 8.13 2.36
C ILE A 170 18.39 9.07 2.49
N ARG A 171 17.18 8.52 2.58
CA ARG A 171 15.95 9.27 2.80
C ARG A 171 16.04 10.17 4.03
N ASP A 172 16.45 9.61 5.17
CA ASP A 172 16.58 10.33 6.44
C ASP A 172 17.65 11.43 6.36
N ALA A 173 18.77 11.18 5.67
CA ALA A 173 19.83 12.15 5.49
C ALA A 173 19.38 13.32 4.59
N VAL A 174 18.67 13.04 3.49
CA VAL A 174 18.08 14.07 2.61
C VAL A 174 17.06 14.91 3.37
N ALA A 175 16.19 14.27 4.17
CA ALA A 175 15.23 14.94 5.04
C ALA A 175 15.93 15.80 6.11
N SER A 176 17.12 15.40 6.55
CA SER A 176 17.95 16.14 7.50
C SER A 176 18.83 17.22 6.86
N GLY A 177 18.69 17.47 5.55
CA GLY A 177 19.39 18.56 4.86
C GLY A 177 20.71 18.18 4.16
N MET A 178 21.03 16.89 4.01
CA MET A 178 22.18 16.43 3.20
C MET A 178 22.17 17.08 1.81
N ALA A 179 23.35 17.45 1.29
CA ALA A 179 23.44 17.98 -0.07
C ALA A 179 23.00 16.93 -1.09
N LEU A 180 22.16 17.32 -2.06
CA LEU A 180 21.62 16.37 -3.05
C LEU A 180 22.71 15.70 -3.90
N VAL A 181 23.86 16.35 -4.10
CA VAL A 181 25.02 15.76 -4.77
C VAL A 181 25.60 14.56 -4.01
N ASP A 182 25.65 14.63 -2.68
CA ASP A 182 26.14 13.53 -1.84
C ASP A 182 25.11 12.39 -1.83
N ALA A 183 23.82 12.74 -1.71
CA ALA A 183 22.73 11.78 -1.83
C ALA A 183 22.74 11.05 -3.19
N ALA A 184 23.07 11.74 -4.28
CA ALA A 184 23.19 11.13 -5.60
C ALA A 184 24.27 10.03 -5.65
N ALA A 185 25.44 10.28 -5.05
CA ALA A 185 26.51 9.29 -4.99
C ALA A 185 26.11 8.05 -4.19
N ASP A 186 25.39 8.23 -3.08
CA ASP A 186 24.86 7.12 -2.28
C ASP A 186 23.75 6.35 -3.01
N LEU A 187 22.87 7.05 -3.73
CA LEU A 187 21.83 6.47 -4.58
C LEU A 187 22.42 5.65 -5.72
N ASP A 188 23.53 6.09 -6.33
CA ASP A 188 24.21 5.34 -7.39
C ASP A 188 24.72 4.00 -6.89
N GLN A 189 25.38 4.00 -5.72
CA GLN A 189 25.87 2.77 -5.13
C GLN A 189 24.71 1.82 -4.76
N LEU A 190 23.61 2.36 -4.23
CA LEU A 190 22.40 1.59 -3.95
C LEU A 190 21.81 1.00 -5.25
N ALA A 191 21.57 1.82 -6.28
CA ALA A 191 21.02 1.41 -7.56
C ALA A 191 21.88 0.33 -8.23
N GLN A 192 23.20 0.47 -8.17
CA GLN A 192 24.13 -0.53 -8.70
C GLN A 192 24.05 -1.86 -7.93
N SER A 193 23.95 -1.81 -6.59
CA SER A 193 23.81 -3.01 -5.77
C SER A 193 22.49 -3.75 -6.06
N VAL A 194 21.38 -3.01 -6.13
CA VAL A 194 20.04 -3.52 -6.46
C VAL A 194 20.00 -4.09 -7.88
N GLY A 195 20.55 -3.36 -8.86
CA GLY A 195 20.59 -3.76 -10.26
C GLY A 195 21.35 -5.06 -10.51
N ARG A 196 22.44 -5.29 -9.76
CA ARG A 196 23.28 -6.49 -9.87
C ARG A 196 22.78 -7.69 -9.06
N SER A 197 21.78 -7.52 -8.21
CA SER A 197 21.29 -8.58 -7.33
C SER A 197 20.54 -9.65 -8.10
N TRP A 198 21.15 -10.83 -8.22
CA TRP A 198 20.52 -11.98 -8.86
C TRP A 198 19.36 -12.52 -8.04
N ALA A 199 19.50 -12.60 -6.71
CA ALA A 199 18.45 -13.04 -5.81
C ALA A 199 17.20 -12.15 -5.95
N LEU A 200 17.36 -10.83 -5.87
CA LEU A 200 16.24 -9.90 -6.03
C LEU A 200 15.59 -10.00 -7.41
N ARG A 201 16.40 -10.20 -8.46
CA ARG A 201 15.88 -10.40 -9.82
C ARG A 201 15.01 -11.66 -9.92
N TRP A 202 15.31 -12.72 -9.18
CA TRP A 202 14.47 -13.92 -9.13
C TRP A 202 13.23 -13.73 -8.27
N THR A 203 13.36 -13.13 -7.09
CA THR A 203 12.23 -12.87 -6.18
C THR A 203 11.15 -12.03 -6.85
N LEU A 204 11.54 -11.02 -7.64
CA LEU A 204 10.59 -10.11 -8.30
C LEU A 204 10.23 -10.54 -9.73
N LYS A 205 10.72 -11.70 -10.18
CA LYS A 205 10.53 -12.14 -11.57
C LYS A 205 9.06 -12.46 -11.84
N GLY A 206 8.51 -11.88 -12.91
CA GLY A 206 7.15 -12.19 -13.37
C GLY A 206 6.03 -11.55 -12.55
N ILE A 207 6.35 -10.72 -11.55
CA ILE A 207 5.33 -9.96 -10.81
C ILE A 207 5.03 -8.67 -11.58
N THR A 208 3.85 -8.63 -12.20
CA THR A 208 3.36 -7.49 -12.98
C THR A 208 2.50 -6.55 -12.12
N VAL A 209 2.52 -5.27 -12.46
CA VAL A 209 1.89 -4.15 -11.73
C VAL A 209 1.07 -3.36 -12.74
N GLY A 210 0.07 -4.06 -13.31
CA GLY A 210 -0.81 -3.53 -14.35
C GLY A 210 -0.11 -3.05 -15.62
N ASP A 211 -0.91 -2.65 -16.59
CA ASP A 211 -0.42 -1.90 -17.72
C ASP A 211 -0.29 -0.46 -17.23
N ALA A 212 0.93 0.06 -17.21
CA ALA A 212 1.10 1.50 -17.06
C ALA A 212 0.30 2.14 -18.20
N ARG A 213 -0.78 2.87 -17.86
CA ARG A 213 -1.31 3.87 -18.79
C ARG A 213 -0.20 4.90 -18.92
N ALA A 214 0.78 4.63 -19.79
CA ALA A 214 1.61 5.67 -20.34
C ALA A 214 0.63 6.69 -20.90
N HIS A 215 0.72 7.92 -20.41
CA HIS A 215 0.11 9.06 -21.07
C HIS A 215 0.81 9.19 -22.43
N ALA A 216 0.34 8.38 -23.37
CA ALA A 216 0.74 8.40 -24.74
C ALA A 216 -0.07 9.49 -25.41
N GLN A 217 0.51 10.69 -25.50
CA GLN A 217 0.15 11.59 -26.59
C GLN A 217 0.55 11.00 -27.95
N ASP A 218 1.31 9.90 -27.99
CA ASP A 218 1.57 9.12 -29.21
C ASP A 218 1.27 7.64 -28.98
N GLY A 219 0.02 7.24 -29.23
CA GLY A 219 -0.49 5.88 -29.08
C GLY A 219 0.09 4.86 -30.08
N MET A 220 1.40 4.61 -30.04
CA MET A 220 2.04 3.60 -30.86
C MET A 220 3.26 2.98 -30.17
N GLY A 221 3.01 2.23 -29.09
CA GLY A 221 3.99 1.33 -28.48
C GLY A 221 3.28 0.14 -27.86
N PRO A 222 3.89 -1.07 -27.86
CA PRO A 222 3.31 -2.21 -27.17
C PRO A 222 3.08 -1.86 -25.69
N ARG A 223 1.90 -2.21 -25.17
CA ARG A 223 1.59 -2.12 -23.73
C ARG A 223 2.44 -3.16 -23.01
N GLU A 224 3.66 -2.80 -22.65
CA GLU A 224 4.46 -3.61 -21.75
C GLU A 224 3.92 -3.42 -20.33
N SER A 225 3.41 -4.49 -19.73
CA SER A 225 2.97 -4.46 -18.34
C SER A 225 4.16 -4.11 -17.45
N ALA A 226 3.99 -3.09 -16.60
CA ALA A 226 5.05 -2.70 -15.67
C ALA A 226 5.30 -3.86 -14.69
N THR A 227 6.54 -4.06 -14.27
CA THR A 227 6.89 -5.08 -13.26
C THR A 227 7.28 -4.43 -11.94
N VAL A 228 7.14 -5.15 -10.82
CA VAL A 228 7.58 -4.67 -9.50
C VAL A 228 9.07 -4.29 -9.54
N ARG A 229 9.90 -5.12 -10.18
CA ARG A 229 11.32 -4.82 -10.37
C ARG A 229 11.52 -3.58 -11.25
N GLY A 230 10.77 -3.46 -12.34
CA GLY A 230 10.83 -2.28 -13.22
C GLY A 230 10.54 -0.98 -12.48
N ARG A 231 9.47 -0.98 -11.65
CA ARG A 231 9.11 0.15 -10.78
C ARG A 231 10.24 0.49 -9.79
N LEU A 232 10.76 -0.50 -9.08
CA LEU A 232 11.88 -0.31 -8.16
C LEU A 232 13.09 0.34 -8.83
N ILE A 233 13.53 -0.19 -9.98
CA ILE A 233 14.66 0.38 -10.71
C ILE A 233 14.33 1.79 -11.19
N SER A 234 13.11 2.04 -11.68
CA SER A 234 12.70 3.36 -12.14
C SER A 234 12.71 4.43 -11.03
N TRP A 235 12.34 4.09 -9.79
CA TRP A 235 12.39 5.03 -8.67
C TRP A 235 13.82 5.35 -8.23
N LEU A 236 14.70 4.35 -8.19
CA LEU A 236 16.12 4.58 -7.89
C LEU A 236 16.78 5.42 -8.99
N ASP A 237 16.43 5.15 -10.24
CA ASP A 237 16.90 5.91 -11.40
C ASP A 237 16.36 7.33 -11.43
N GLU A 238 15.12 7.55 -10.99
CA GLU A 238 14.51 8.87 -10.87
C GLU A 238 15.13 9.66 -9.71
N ALA A 239 15.26 9.04 -8.53
CA ALA A 239 15.88 9.67 -7.38
C ALA A 239 17.30 10.17 -7.68
N ARG A 240 18.14 9.35 -8.34
CA ARG A 240 19.49 9.77 -8.72
C ARG A 240 19.49 10.87 -9.79
N ARG A 241 18.53 10.88 -10.71
CA ARG A 241 18.40 11.95 -11.72
C ARG A 241 18.09 13.26 -11.04
N ILE A 242 17.03 13.29 -10.23
CA ILE A 242 16.59 14.46 -9.48
C ILE A 242 17.71 14.99 -8.57
N ALA A 243 18.42 14.10 -7.88
CA ALA A 243 19.49 14.48 -6.97
C ALA A 243 20.70 15.12 -7.70
N ARG A 244 20.99 14.71 -8.95
CA ARG A 244 22.06 15.28 -9.77
C ARG A 244 21.66 16.56 -10.50
N ASP A 245 20.38 16.68 -10.85
CA ASP A 245 19.92 17.75 -11.72
C ASP A 245 19.96 19.09 -11.00
N ASP A 246 20.94 19.95 -11.32
CA ASP A 246 21.05 21.28 -10.73
C ASP A 246 20.11 22.31 -11.41
N THR A 247 19.31 21.87 -12.39
CA THR A 247 18.36 22.77 -13.04
C THR A 247 17.15 22.98 -12.14
N ALA A 248 16.95 24.23 -11.72
CA ALA A 248 15.74 24.63 -11.03
C ALA A 248 14.52 24.36 -11.95
N PRO A 249 13.40 23.82 -11.42
CA PRO A 249 12.15 23.74 -12.17
C PRO A 249 11.79 25.13 -12.67
N ARG A 250 11.47 25.23 -13.97
CA ARG A 250 10.97 26.47 -14.57
C ARG A 250 9.61 26.76 -13.94
N ASP A 251 9.47 27.96 -13.37
CA ASP A 251 8.28 28.44 -12.66
C ASP A 251 7.16 28.74 -13.67
N ASP A 252 6.65 27.71 -14.37
CA ASP A 252 5.46 27.83 -15.19
C ASP A 252 4.27 27.33 -14.36
N THR A 253 3.59 28.27 -13.69
CA THR A 253 2.51 28.01 -12.73
C THR A 253 1.25 27.34 -13.32
N ALA A 254 1.13 27.24 -14.65
CA ALA A 254 -0.01 26.63 -15.34
C ALA A 254 0.16 25.11 -15.52
N GLU A 255 1.30 24.70 -16.10
CA GLU A 255 2.26 23.80 -15.44
C GLU A 255 1.77 22.71 -14.45
N GLY A 256 2.15 22.91 -13.20
CA GLY A 256 1.92 21.96 -12.11
C GLY A 256 0.45 21.70 -11.74
N ALA A 257 -0.52 22.50 -12.19
CA ALA A 257 -1.94 22.24 -11.91
C ALA A 257 -2.46 21.06 -12.75
N TYR A 258 -2.07 20.98 -14.03
CA TYR A 258 -2.43 19.83 -14.86
C TYR A 258 -1.64 18.59 -14.45
N GLU A 259 -0.36 18.73 -14.09
CA GLU A 259 0.48 17.60 -13.65
C GLU A 259 -0.08 16.96 -12.38
N LEU A 260 -0.58 17.78 -11.44
CA LEU A 260 -1.22 17.30 -10.23
C LEU A 260 -2.54 16.56 -10.54
N GLN A 261 -3.34 17.10 -11.46
CA GLN A 261 -4.59 16.47 -11.86
C GLN A 261 -4.35 15.11 -12.54
N ASP A 262 -3.35 15.02 -13.41
CA ASP A 262 -2.93 13.78 -14.05
C ASP A 262 -2.38 12.78 -13.03
N ALA A 263 -1.59 13.21 -12.05
CA ALA A 263 -1.10 12.36 -10.96
C ALA A 263 -2.25 11.78 -10.12
N LEU A 264 -3.25 12.58 -9.77
CA LEU A 264 -4.43 12.12 -9.04
C LEU A 264 -5.29 11.17 -9.88
N ALA A 265 -5.45 11.45 -11.18
CA ALA A 265 -6.14 10.55 -12.09
C ALA A 265 -5.41 9.20 -12.21
N LEU A 266 -4.08 9.22 -12.25
CA LEU A 266 -3.25 8.03 -12.25
C LEU A 266 -3.41 7.24 -10.93
N GLN A 267 -3.36 7.90 -9.77
CA GLN A 267 -3.58 7.26 -8.47
C GLN A 267 -4.96 6.60 -8.37
N ARG A 268 -6.02 7.28 -8.83
CA ARG A 268 -7.37 6.70 -8.88
C ARG A 268 -7.44 5.50 -9.82
N SER A 269 -6.80 5.60 -10.98
CA SER A 269 -6.70 4.47 -11.92
C SER A 269 -5.96 3.30 -11.27
N GLN A 270 -4.86 3.54 -10.55
CA GLN A 270 -4.10 2.47 -9.89
C GLN A 270 -4.93 1.82 -8.77
N LEU A 271 -5.63 2.61 -7.95
CA LEU A 271 -6.54 2.12 -6.91
C LEU A 271 -7.64 1.22 -7.48
N SER A 272 -8.25 1.61 -8.61
CA SER A 272 -9.29 0.80 -9.27
C SER A 272 -8.79 -0.53 -9.83
N GLU A 273 -7.49 -0.66 -10.09
CA GLU A 273 -6.88 -1.87 -10.62
C GLU A 273 -6.47 -2.87 -9.53
N ILE A 274 -6.38 -2.44 -8.26
CA ILE A 274 -5.94 -3.28 -7.14
C ILE A 274 -6.72 -4.61 -7.09
N PRO A 275 -8.08 -4.64 -7.06
CA PRO A 275 -8.85 -5.88 -7.06
C PRO A 275 -8.41 -6.88 -8.13
N ARG A 276 -8.27 -6.40 -9.37
CA ARG A 276 -7.91 -7.23 -10.52
C ARG A 276 -6.48 -7.77 -10.43
N LEU A 277 -5.55 -6.97 -9.90
CA LEU A 277 -4.15 -7.37 -9.77
C LEU A 277 -3.91 -8.38 -8.64
N LEU A 278 -4.75 -8.34 -7.59
CA LEU A 278 -4.60 -9.18 -6.42
C LEU A 278 -5.31 -10.53 -6.54
N ASN A 279 -6.39 -10.62 -7.32
CA ASN A 279 -7.08 -11.89 -7.55
C ASN A 279 -6.15 -12.95 -8.16
N GLY A 280 -6.13 -14.14 -7.55
CA GLY A 280 -5.26 -15.26 -7.90
C GLY A 280 -3.82 -15.12 -7.42
N ARG A 281 -3.50 -14.14 -6.57
CA ARG A 281 -2.15 -13.96 -5.99
C ARG A 281 -2.11 -14.41 -4.54
N ASP A 282 -0.95 -14.89 -4.12
CA ASP A 282 -0.67 -15.07 -2.71
C ASP A 282 -0.52 -13.71 -2.00
N VAL A 283 -0.71 -13.70 -0.67
CA VAL A 283 -0.63 -12.48 0.14
C VAL A 283 0.74 -11.77 0.04
N ALA A 284 1.84 -12.50 -0.11
CA ALA A 284 3.17 -11.86 -0.21
C ALA A 284 3.34 -11.14 -1.55
N THR A 285 2.94 -11.78 -2.66
CA THR A 285 2.90 -11.16 -3.99
C THR A 285 1.95 -9.96 -4.01
N ALA A 286 0.80 -10.05 -3.35
CA ALA A 286 -0.15 -8.95 -3.24
C ALA A 286 0.46 -7.72 -2.57
N ARG A 287 1.19 -7.90 -1.46
CA ARG A 287 1.89 -6.82 -0.77
C ARG A 287 2.96 -6.17 -1.66
N LEU A 288 3.70 -6.96 -2.44
CA LEU A 288 4.68 -6.44 -3.40
C LEU A 288 4.02 -5.63 -4.51
N ILE A 289 2.87 -6.05 -5.03
CA ILE A 289 2.11 -5.30 -6.03
C ILE A 289 1.64 -3.97 -5.46
N VAL A 290 1.03 -3.97 -4.26
CA VAL A 290 0.55 -2.74 -3.61
C VAL A 290 1.69 -1.76 -3.33
N ALA A 291 2.83 -2.25 -2.81
CA ALA A 291 4.03 -1.43 -2.63
C ALA A 291 4.54 -0.86 -3.96
N ALA A 292 4.51 -1.66 -5.03
CA ALA A 292 4.95 -1.23 -6.36
C ALA A 292 4.01 -0.21 -7.06
N LEU A 293 2.76 -0.09 -6.60
CA LEU A 293 1.86 0.97 -7.05
C LEU A 293 2.22 2.32 -6.44
N ALA A 294 2.91 2.34 -5.29
CA ALA A 294 3.28 3.55 -4.53
C ALA A 294 2.08 4.49 -4.33
N ILE A 295 0.94 3.93 -3.92
CA ILE A 295 -0.27 4.70 -3.66
C ILE A 295 0.01 5.70 -2.54
N GLU A 296 -0.06 6.99 -2.87
CA GLU A 296 -0.07 8.04 -1.87
C GLU A 296 -1.50 8.22 -1.39
N THR A 297 -1.70 8.00 -0.11
CA THR A 297 -2.99 8.11 0.56
C THR A 297 -3.04 9.33 1.47
N THR A 298 -1.91 9.95 1.77
CA THR A 298 -1.85 11.21 2.51
C THR A 298 -2.16 12.37 1.58
N PRO A 299 -3.01 13.33 1.98
CA PRO A 299 -3.29 14.48 1.14
C PRO A 299 -2.04 15.34 1.03
N SER A 300 -1.58 15.59 -0.20
CA SER A 300 -0.53 16.57 -0.44
C SER A 300 -1.06 17.98 -0.15
N PRO A 301 -0.33 18.83 0.62
CA PRO A 301 -0.75 20.19 0.99
C PRO A 301 -0.83 21.19 -0.18
N ARG A 302 -0.72 20.72 -1.43
CA ARG A 302 -0.94 21.52 -2.66
C ARG A 302 -2.41 21.98 -2.80
N PHE A 303 -3.30 21.49 -1.96
CA PHE A 303 -4.73 21.81 -1.98
C PHE A 303 -5.04 23.16 -1.32
N ARG A 304 -4.79 24.25 -2.04
CA ARG A 304 -5.51 25.53 -1.81
C ARG A 304 -6.01 26.06 -3.15
N SER A 305 -7.16 25.56 -3.59
CA SER A 305 -7.94 26.26 -4.59
C SER A 305 -8.44 27.56 -3.97
N ARG A 306 -8.17 28.69 -4.62
CA ARG A 306 -8.77 29.98 -4.32
C ARG A 306 -10.29 29.82 -4.42
N ALA A 307 -10.98 29.88 -3.30
CA ALA A 307 -12.40 30.21 -3.29
C ALA A 307 -12.51 31.65 -3.81
N HIS A 308 -13.15 31.80 -4.96
CA HIS A 308 -13.57 33.10 -5.50
C HIS A 308 -14.69 33.68 -4.62
N GLU A 309 -14.70 35.01 -4.58
CA GLU A 309 -15.67 35.97 -4.03
C GLU A 309 -17.14 35.54 -4.06
#